data_AF-A0A1J5I0D0-F1
#
_entry.id   AF-A0A1J5I0D0-F1
#
_cell.length_a   1.000
_cell.length_b   1.000
_cell.length_c   1.000
_cell.angle_alpha   90.00
_cell.angle_beta   90.00
_cell.angle_gamma   90.00
#
_symmetry.space_group_name_H-M   'P 1'
#
loop_
_entity.id
_entity.type
_entity.pdbx_description
1 polymer ?
#
loop_
_entity_poly.entity_id
_entity_poly.type
_entity_poly.pdbx_seq_one_letter_code
_entity_poly.pdbx_strand_id
1 'polypeptide(L)'
;MITLETKQIILEKLDHWVKFTLAKNHKSNTQKCGRLKTFKINPLLLPYLTYYLTGNLKPESIAKALIYPRVLSTSITTTFGTGLQKFITDTLVEICGGSGIQGIDIEFIDQTDGKKRYCQVKLGPNTINKDDVKTIKDHFQSAKNISRTNNIGIIHENLVVGIIYGEENEKNANLKKVEQEYEVYIGQDFWYRLTGDPKFYKKMILTISEASKNINMKRTVEKTIKSLALEIDEKKLFAV
;
A
#
# COMPACT_ATOMS: atom_id res chain seq x y z
N MET A 1 -23.88 4.62 11.19
CA MET A 1 -23.39 5.89 10.62
C MET A 1 -21.99 6.10 11.16
N ILE A 2 -21.01 6.44 10.32
CA ILE A 2 -19.62 6.65 10.77
C ILE A 2 -19.55 7.99 11.51
N THR A 3 -19.28 7.94 12.82
CA THR A 3 -19.27 9.14 13.68
C THR A 3 -17.98 9.94 13.51
N LEU A 4 -17.95 11.16 14.05
CA LEU A 4 -16.72 11.96 14.10
C LEU A 4 -15.62 11.26 14.91
N GLU A 5 -15.99 10.59 16.00
CA GLU A 5 -15.08 9.80 16.84
C GLU A 5 -14.45 8.65 16.04
N THR A 6 -15.25 7.91 15.28
CA THR A 6 -14.75 6.85 14.41
C THR A 6 -13.74 7.36 13.37
N LYS A 7 -14.02 8.52 12.75
CA LYS A 7 -13.10 9.17 11.80
C LYS A 7 -11.76 9.50 12.47
N GLN A 8 -11.81 10.01 13.70
CA GLN A 8 -10.62 10.35 14.46
C GLN A 8 -9.80 9.10 14.82
N ILE A 9 -10.45 8.01 15.22
CA ILE A 9 -9.80 6.73 15.52
C ILE A 9 -9.04 6.19 14.29
N ILE A 10 -9.61 6.30 13.08
CA ILE A 10 -8.90 5.88 11.85
C ILE A 10 -7.60 6.66 11.68
N LEU A 11 -7.65 7.99 11.85
CA LEU A 11 -6.47 8.85 11.69
C LEU A 11 -5.42 8.58 12.76
N GLU A 12 -5.82 8.36 14.01
CA GLU A 12 -4.92 8.02 15.11
C GLU A 12 -4.23 6.66 14.91
N LYS A 13 -4.98 5.66 14.48
CA LYS A 13 -4.40 4.35 14.13
C LYS A 13 -3.47 4.44 12.93
N LEU A 14 -3.80 5.27 11.94
CA LEU A 14 -2.93 5.51 10.78
C LEU A 14 -1.61 6.16 11.21
N ASP A 15 -1.66 7.20 12.04
CA ASP A 15 -0.49 7.86 12.63
C ASP A 15 0.38 6.85 13.39
N HIS A 16 -0.24 6.07 14.27
CA HIS A 16 0.45 5.04 15.05
C HIS A 16 1.10 3.97 14.15
N TRP A 17 0.38 3.47 13.15
CA TRP A 17 0.91 2.48 12.21
C TRP A 17 2.13 3.02 11.44
N VAL A 18 2.07 4.26 10.96
CA VAL A 18 3.20 4.90 10.27
C VAL A 18 4.42 4.99 11.19
N LYS A 19 4.26 5.48 12.41
CA LYS A 19 5.36 5.70 13.37
C LYS A 19 5.98 4.40 13.89
N PHE A 20 5.16 3.41 14.23
CA PHE A 20 5.63 2.26 15.00
C PHE A 20 5.76 0.98 14.19
N THR A 21 5.06 0.87 13.05
CA THR A 21 5.11 -0.30 12.18
C THR A 21 5.89 -0.01 10.90
N LEU A 22 5.44 0.94 10.09
CA LEU A 22 6.07 1.25 8.81
C LEU A 22 7.52 1.71 8.99
N ALA A 23 7.75 2.71 9.83
CA ALA A 23 9.08 3.25 10.10
C ALA A 23 10.06 2.19 10.62
N LYS A 24 9.60 1.35 11.57
CA LYS A 24 10.41 0.30 12.19
C LYS A 24 10.83 -0.75 11.16
N ASN A 25 9.89 -1.22 10.35
CA ASN A 25 10.16 -2.22 9.31
C ASN A 25 11.07 -1.65 8.22
N HIS A 26 10.83 -0.41 7.78
CA HIS A 26 11.66 0.26 6.78
C HIS A 26 13.10 0.49 7.27
N LYS A 27 13.27 0.87 8.54
CA LYS A 27 14.58 0.98 9.18
C LYS A 27 15.33 -0.36 9.19
N SER A 28 14.66 -1.44 9.60
CA SER A 28 15.25 -2.79 9.62
C SER A 28 15.70 -3.23 8.23
N ASN A 29 14.86 -3.00 7.21
CA ASN A 29 15.19 -3.34 5.82
C ASN A 29 16.33 -2.48 5.26
N THR A 30 16.39 -1.19 5.63
CA THR A 30 17.50 -0.30 5.29
C THR A 30 18.82 -0.81 5.87
N GLN A 31 18.85 -1.28 7.11
CA GLN A 31 20.08 -1.79 7.74
C GLN A 31 20.59 -3.06 7.05
N LYS A 32 19.70 -3.95 6.57
CA LYS A 32 20.07 -5.15 5.80
C LYS A 32 20.79 -4.83 4.47
N CYS A 33 20.60 -3.61 3.95
CA CYS A 33 21.25 -3.16 2.70
C CYS A 33 22.73 -2.81 2.89
N GLY A 34 23.29 -2.90 4.09
CA GLY A 34 24.71 -2.61 4.37
C GLY A 34 25.68 -3.71 3.93
N ARG A 35 25.21 -4.71 3.17
CA ARG A 35 25.98 -5.87 2.72
C ARG A 35 25.76 -6.15 1.24
N LEU A 36 26.83 -6.45 0.50
CA LEU A 36 26.74 -6.72 -0.95
C LEU A 36 25.86 -7.92 -1.28
N LYS A 37 25.87 -8.96 -0.44
CA LYS A 37 25.05 -10.18 -0.63
C LYS A 37 23.54 -9.93 -0.72
N THR A 38 23.07 -8.77 -0.26
CA THR A 38 21.66 -8.35 -0.33
C THR A 38 21.23 -7.97 -1.75
N PHE A 39 22.20 -7.74 -2.65
CA PHE A 39 21.96 -7.28 -4.01
C PHE A 39 22.28 -8.35 -5.04
N LYS A 40 21.41 -8.50 -6.03
CA LYS A 40 21.70 -9.22 -7.27
C LYS A 40 22.27 -8.22 -8.26
N ILE A 41 23.60 -8.10 -8.29
CA ILE A 41 24.29 -7.08 -9.07
C ILE A 41 24.37 -7.51 -10.54
N ASN A 42 23.99 -6.60 -11.45
CA ASN A 42 24.32 -6.71 -12.87
C ASN A 42 25.63 -5.94 -13.12
N PRO A 43 26.76 -6.63 -13.41
CA PRO A 43 28.06 -5.99 -13.54
C PRO A 43 28.18 -5.09 -14.77
N LEU A 44 27.34 -5.27 -15.79
CA LEU A 44 27.33 -4.41 -17.00
C LEU A 44 26.57 -3.11 -16.78
N LEU A 45 25.55 -3.13 -15.90
CA LEU A 45 24.66 -1.99 -15.69
C LEU A 45 25.08 -1.11 -14.50
N LEU A 46 25.60 -1.70 -13.43
CA LEU A 46 25.92 -0.97 -12.20
C LEU A 46 26.95 0.16 -12.42
N PRO A 47 28.02 0.00 -13.22
CA PRO A 47 28.95 1.10 -13.48
C PRO A 47 28.26 2.30 -14.15
N TYR A 48 27.41 2.04 -15.15
CA TYR A 48 26.64 3.08 -15.84
C TYR A 48 25.72 3.83 -14.87
N LEU A 49 24.93 3.11 -14.07
CA LEU A 49 24.03 3.74 -13.08
C LEU A 49 24.78 4.55 -12.02
N THR A 50 25.97 4.09 -11.64
CA THR A 50 26.81 4.79 -10.66
C THR A 50 27.36 6.09 -11.24
N TYR A 51 27.91 6.06 -12.45
CA TYR A 51 28.34 7.28 -13.15
C TYR A 51 27.18 8.23 -13.39
N TYR A 52 26.00 7.73 -13.77
CA TYR A 52 24.80 8.54 -13.95
C TYR A 52 24.39 9.27 -12.65
N LEU A 53 24.52 8.60 -11.49
CA LEU A 53 24.12 9.15 -10.20
C LEU A 53 25.12 10.15 -9.61
N THR A 54 26.43 9.87 -9.69
CA THR A 54 27.46 10.65 -8.95
C THR A 54 28.68 11.04 -9.78
N GLY A 55 28.76 10.63 -11.04
CA GLY A 55 29.87 10.94 -11.94
C GLY A 55 31.18 10.19 -11.68
N ASN A 56 31.20 9.16 -10.81
CA ASN A 56 32.41 8.39 -10.52
C ASN A 56 32.10 6.98 -9.97
N LEU A 57 33.09 6.07 -9.96
CA LEU A 57 32.98 4.71 -9.41
C LEU A 57 33.61 4.54 -8.02
N LYS A 58 33.68 5.59 -7.20
CA LYS A 58 34.17 5.43 -5.82
C LYS A 58 33.26 4.46 -5.03
N PRO A 59 33.77 3.72 -4.03
CA PRO A 59 32.97 2.77 -3.26
C PRO A 59 31.67 3.35 -2.69
N GLU A 60 31.71 4.60 -2.19
CA GLU A 60 30.52 5.30 -1.69
C GLU A 60 29.48 5.58 -2.80
N SER A 61 29.94 5.90 -4.02
CA SER A 61 29.07 6.11 -5.18
C SER A 61 28.34 4.82 -5.56
N ILE A 62 29.08 3.71 -5.64
CA ILE A 62 28.51 2.39 -5.94
C ILE A 62 27.49 2.00 -4.85
N ALA A 63 27.84 2.25 -3.57
CA ALA A 63 26.92 2.00 -2.45
C ALA A 63 25.62 2.82 -2.57
N LYS A 64 25.70 4.11 -2.91
CA LYS A 64 24.52 4.97 -3.14
C LYS A 64 23.66 4.46 -4.30
N ALA A 65 24.28 4.08 -5.42
CA ALA A 65 23.59 3.55 -6.59
C ALA A 65 22.83 2.24 -6.31
N LEU A 66 23.33 1.41 -5.37
CA LEU A 66 22.63 0.21 -4.91
C LEU A 66 21.56 0.50 -3.86
N ILE A 67 21.87 1.35 -2.87
CA ILE A 67 21.01 1.57 -1.69
C ILE A 67 19.80 2.42 -2.04
N TYR A 68 19.96 3.56 -2.74
CA TYR A 68 18.84 4.48 -2.96
C TYR A 68 17.67 3.82 -3.69
N PRO A 69 17.85 3.11 -4.83
CA PRO A 69 16.73 2.44 -5.48
C PRO A 69 16.10 1.34 -4.61
N ARG A 70 16.89 0.68 -3.75
CA ARG A 70 16.38 -0.34 -2.85
C ARG A 70 15.52 0.26 -1.74
N VAL A 71 16.01 1.29 -1.05
CA VAL A 71 15.35 1.86 0.14
C VAL A 71 14.22 2.80 -0.20
N LEU A 72 14.28 3.50 -1.34
CA LEU A 72 13.26 4.46 -1.76
C LEU A 72 12.20 3.88 -2.69
N SER A 73 12.33 2.62 -3.10
CA SER A 73 11.35 1.95 -3.96
C SER A 73 11.10 0.52 -3.51
N THR A 74 11.84 -0.45 -4.04
CA THR A 74 11.46 -1.88 -3.93
C THR A 74 11.27 -2.40 -2.50
N SER A 75 12.10 -2.01 -1.52
CA SER A 75 11.95 -2.48 -0.14
C SER A 75 10.78 -1.84 0.61
N ILE A 76 10.45 -0.58 0.31
CA ILE A 76 9.36 0.13 0.97
C ILE A 76 8.02 -0.21 0.34
N THR A 77 7.94 -0.39 -0.98
CA THR A 77 6.69 -0.72 -1.68
C THR A 77 6.04 -2.00 -1.13
N THR A 78 6.81 -3.08 -0.95
CA THR A 78 6.29 -4.32 -0.35
C THR A 78 5.87 -4.13 1.10
N THR A 79 6.72 -3.47 1.90
CA THR A 79 6.46 -3.23 3.33
C THR A 79 5.20 -2.40 3.53
N PHE A 80 5.07 -1.34 2.73
CA PHE A 80 3.92 -0.45 2.73
C PHE A 80 2.66 -1.19 2.27
N GLY A 81 2.71 -1.92 1.15
CA GLY A 81 1.55 -2.66 0.65
C GLY A 81 1.01 -3.69 1.64
N THR A 82 1.85 -4.62 2.11
CA THR A 82 1.41 -5.64 3.08
C THR A 82 0.98 -5.03 4.41
N GLY A 83 1.71 -4.02 4.89
CA GLY A 83 1.37 -3.34 6.13
C GLY A 83 0.07 -2.55 6.04
N LEU A 84 -0.17 -1.87 4.91
CA LEU A 84 -1.36 -1.08 4.68
C LEU A 84 -2.58 -1.97 4.51
N GLN A 85 -2.47 -3.08 3.77
CA GLN A 85 -3.57 -4.04 3.63
C GLN A 85 -4.03 -4.52 5.00
N LYS A 86 -3.08 -4.92 5.86
CA LYS A 86 -3.38 -5.34 7.22
C LYS A 86 -4.02 -4.20 8.03
N PHE A 87 -3.42 -3.01 8.01
CA PHE A 87 -3.96 -1.85 8.71
C PHE A 87 -5.41 -1.55 8.32
N ILE A 88 -5.69 -1.55 7.01
CA ILE A 88 -7.01 -1.27 6.46
C ILE A 88 -7.99 -2.37 6.84
N THR A 89 -7.65 -3.63 6.64
CA THR A 89 -8.53 -4.75 7.00
C THR A 89 -8.85 -4.71 8.49
N ASP A 90 -7.84 -4.63 9.36
CA ASP A 90 -8.04 -4.62 10.81
C ASP A 90 -8.88 -3.41 11.26
N THR A 91 -8.55 -2.21 10.75
CA THR A 91 -9.23 -0.96 11.14
C THR A 91 -10.65 -0.90 10.59
N LEU A 92 -10.88 -1.26 9.33
CA LEU A 92 -12.20 -1.20 8.73
C LEU A 92 -13.12 -2.31 9.25
N VAL A 93 -12.61 -3.51 9.54
CA VAL A 93 -13.40 -4.58 10.19
C VAL A 93 -13.84 -4.17 11.59
N GLU A 94 -12.96 -3.53 12.37
CA GLU A 94 -13.33 -3.04 13.70
C GLU A 94 -14.43 -1.96 13.63
N ILE A 95 -14.38 -1.11 12.60
CA ILE A 95 -15.28 0.04 12.45
C ILE A 95 -16.61 -0.32 11.82
N CYS A 96 -16.57 -1.14 10.76
CA CYS A 96 -17.72 -1.45 9.92
C CYS A 96 -18.36 -2.79 10.31
N GLY A 97 -17.62 -3.63 11.04
CA GLY A 97 -17.90 -5.06 11.17
C GLY A 97 -17.28 -5.85 10.02
N GLY A 98 -16.78 -7.04 10.33
CA GLY A 98 -16.44 -8.03 9.31
C GLY A 98 -17.73 -8.62 8.72
N SER A 99 -17.72 -8.92 7.42
CA SER A 99 -18.91 -9.45 6.74
C SER A 99 -19.30 -10.86 7.20
N GLY A 100 -18.31 -11.67 7.60
CA GLY A 100 -18.48 -13.12 7.78
C GLY A 100 -18.76 -13.88 6.46
N ILE A 101 -18.85 -13.18 5.32
CA ILE A 101 -19.08 -13.72 3.99
C ILE A 101 -17.72 -13.84 3.29
N GLN A 102 -17.40 -15.06 2.85
CA GLN A 102 -16.15 -15.31 2.14
C GLN A 102 -16.01 -14.39 0.92
N GLY A 103 -14.91 -13.65 0.87
CA GLY A 103 -14.59 -12.76 -0.24
C GLY A 103 -15.15 -11.34 -0.14
N ILE A 104 -15.93 -11.04 0.90
CA ILE A 104 -16.32 -9.68 1.26
C ILE A 104 -15.48 -9.25 2.46
N ASP A 105 -14.67 -8.19 2.30
CA ASP A 105 -13.79 -7.74 3.37
C ASP A 105 -14.55 -6.95 4.44
N ILE A 106 -15.45 -6.06 4.02
CA ILE A 106 -16.24 -5.21 4.92
C ILE A 106 -17.67 -4.99 4.43
N GLU A 107 -18.56 -4.68 5.35
CA GLU A 107 -19.92 -4.20 5.06
C GLU A 107 -20.12 -2.81 5.64
N PHE A 108 -20.61 -1.85 4.87
CA PHE A 108 -20.84 -0.50 5.37
C PHE A 108 -22.10 0.14 4.80
N ILE A 109 -22.62 1.15 5.49
CA ILE A 109 -23.67 2.01 4.95
C ILE A 109 -23.00 3.17 4.23
N ASP A 110 -23.21 3.28 2.93
CA ASP A 110 -22.73 4.42 2.15
C ASP A 110 -23.37 5.70 2.70
N GLN A 111 -22.54 6.64 3.14
CA GLN A 111 -22.97 7.88 3.77
C GLN A 111 -23.55 8.88 2.77
N THR A 112 -23.41 8.64 1.47
CA THR A 112 -23.94 9.51 0.40
C THR A 112 -25.37 9.17 -0.01
N ASP A 113 -25.77 7.90 0.08
CA ASP A 113 -27.09 7.44 -0.35
C ASP A 113 -27.83 6.54 0.66
N GLY A 114 -27.21 6.21 1.79
CA GLY A 114 -27.79 5.41 2.86
C GLY A 114 -27.91 3.92 2.58
N LYS A 115 -27.39 3.42 1.46
CA LYS A 115 -27.50 2.00 1.08
C LYS A 115 -26.39 1.16 1.70
N LYS A 116 -26.71 -0.08 2.04
CA LYS A 116 -25.73 -1.07 2.50
C LYS A 116 -24.87 -1.55 1.32
N ARG A 117 -23.56 -1.66 1.55
CA ARG A 117 -22.55 -2.12 0.60
C ARG A 117 -21.81 -3.33 1.16
N TYR A 118 -21.55 -4.31 0.30
CA TYR A 118 -20.72 -5.48 0.54
C TYR A 118 -19.46 -5.30 -0.29
N CYS A 119 -18.37 -4.94 0.38
CA CYS A 119 -17.19 -4.43 -0.28
C CYS A 119 -16.05 -5.43 -0.22
N GLN A 120 -15.47 -5.71 -1.39
CA GLN A 120 -14.13 -6.29 -1.45
C GLN A 120 -13.11 -5.17 -1.64
N VAL A 121 -12.08 -5.14 -0.80
CA VAL A 121 -11.10 -4.07 -0.70
C VAL A 121 -9.80 -4.47 -1.40
N LYS A 122 -9.26 -3.55 -2.22
CA LYS A 122 -7.93 -3.63 -2.81
C LYS A 122 -7.16 -2.34 -2.53
N LEU A 123 -5.83 -2.41 -2.54
CA LEU A 123 -5.00 -1.27 -2.14
C LEU A 123 -5.02 -0.13 -3.16
N GLY A 124 -4.76 -0.42 -4.44
CA GLY A 124 -4.61 0.60 -5.46
C GLY A 124 -5.07 0.16 -6.85
N PRO A 125 -5.24 1.10 -7.79
CA PRO A 125 -5.82 0.82 -9.10
C PRO A 125 -4.94 -0.12 -9.95
N ASN A 126 -3.63 -0.10 -9.71
CA ASN A 126 -2.66 -0.94 -10.39
C ASN A 126 -2.42 -2.29 -9.70
N THR A 127 -3.03 -2.56 -8.54
CA THR A 127 -2.80 -3.81 -7.81
C THR A 127 -3.66 -4.98 -8.29
N ILE A 128 -4.64 -4.73 -9.16
CA ILE A 128 -5.53 -5.77 -9.71
C ILE A 128 -4.88 -6.45 -10.91
N ASN A 129 -4.56 -7.73 -10.76
CA ASN A 129 -4.09 -8.58 -11.85
C ASN A 129 -5.24 -9.36 -12.51
N LYS A 130 -4.92 -10.20 -13.51
CA LYS A 130 -5.92 -10.99 -14.25
C LYS A 130 -6.67 -11.97 -13.36
N ASP A 131 -5.98 -12.57 -12.40
CA ASP A 131 -6.57 -13.57 -11.49
C ASP A 131 -7.50 -12.91 -10.48
N ASP A 132 -7.14 -11.70 -10.01
CA ASP A 132 -8.00 -10.89 -9.13
C ASP A 132 -9.37 -10.63 -9.75
N VAL A 133 -9.46 -10.36 -11.07
CA VAL A 133 -10.74 -10.13 -11.74
C VAL A 133 -11.66 -11.34 -11.60
N LYS A 134 -11.12 -12.55 -11.81
CA LYS A 134 -11.88 -13.79 -11.65
C LYS A 134 -12.26 -14.00 -10.18
N THR A 135 -11.31 -13.82 -9.27
CA THR A 135 -11.53 -13.98 -7.83
C THR A 135 -12.63 -13.05 -7.31
N ILE A 136 -12.63 -11.77 -7.70
CA ILE A 136 -13.68 -10.80 -7.30
C ILE A 136 -15.05 -11.28 -7.78
N LYS A 137 -15.17 -11.68 -9.05
CA LYS A 137 -16.42 -12.19 -9.61
C LYS A 137 -16.92 -13.43 -8.87
N ASP A 138 -16.02 -14.38 -8.60
CA ASP A 138 -16.35 -15.62 -7.90
C ASP A 138 -16.80 -15.35 -6.46
N HIS A 139 -16.13 -14.43 -5.75
CA HIS A 139 -16.50 -14.01 -4.40
C HIS A 139 -17.89 -13.36 -4.37
N PHE A 140 -18.14 -12.41 -5.27
CA PHE A 140 -19.42 -11.72 -5.38
C PHE A 140 -20.56 -12.63 -5.80
N GLN A 141 -20.29 -13.61 -6.67
CA GLN A 141 -21.28 -14.63 -7.02
C GLN A 141 -21.59 -15.54 -5.82
N SER A 142 -20.56 -15.92 -5.05
CA SER A 142 -20.73 -16.73 -3.85
C SER A 142 -21.52 -15.99 -2.77
N ALA A 143 -21.25 -14.70 -2.55
CA ALA A 143 -22.02 -13.84 -1.63
C ALA A 143 -23.51 -13.78 -2.01
N LYS A 144 -23.81 -13.59 -3.31
CA LYS A 144 -25.20 -13.64 -3.84
C LYS A 144 -25.87 -14.99 -3.56
N ASN A 145 -25.16 -16.09 -3.76
CA ASN A 145 -25.72 -17.43 -3.53
C ASN A 145 -26.06 -17.64 -2.04
N ILE A 146 -25.14 -17.29 -1.13
CA ILE A 146 -25.36 -17.37 0.33
C ILE A 146 -26.57 -16.53 0.75
N SER A 147 -26.70 -15.33 0.17
CA SER A 147 -27.83 -14.46 0.46
C SER A 147 -29.19 -15.08 0.14
N ARG A 148 -29.30 -15.88 -0.92
CA ARG A 148 -30.55 -16.55 -1.29
C ARG A 148 -30.91 -17.64 -0.30
N THR A 149 -29.92 -18.38 0.19
CA THR A 149 -30.11 -19.46 1.17
C THR A 149 -30.48 -18.92 2.55
N ASN A 150 -29.93 -17.77 2.95
CA ASN A 150 -30.09 -17.20 4.29
C ASN A 150 -31.06 -16.01 4.38
N ASN A 151 -31.75 -15.67 3.28
CA ASN A 151 -32.68 -14.54 3.17
C ASN A 151 -32.07 -13.17 3.57
N ILE A 152 -30.79 -12.95 3.23
CA ILE A 152 -30.00 -11.76 3.62
C ILE A 152 -30.19 -10.57 2.66
N GLY A 153 -30.83 -10.77 1.50
CA GLY A 153 -31.22 -9.68 0.58
C GLY A 153 -30.07 -8.97 -0.16
N ILE A 154 -28.89 -9.58 -0.30
CA ILE A 154 -27.77 -9.05 -1.10
C ILE A 154 -28.13 -9.07 -2.58
N ILE A 155 -28.31 -7.88 -3.16
CA ILE A 155 -28.49 -7.68 -4.60
C ILE A 155 -27.21 -7.16 -5.25
N HIS A 156 -27.18 -7.22 -6.58
CA HIS A 156 -25.97 -6.94 -7.35
C HIS A 156 -25.43 -5.53 -7.11
N GLU A 157 -26.33 -4.57 -6.98
CA GLU A 157 -26.08 -3.15 -6.76
C GLU A 157 -25.43 -2.89 -5.39
N ASN A 158 -25.52 -3.82 -4.44
CA ASN A 158 -24.83 -3.68 -3.14
C ASN A 158 -23.36 -4.14 -3.19
N LEU A 159 -22.93 -4.83 -4.25
CA LEU A 159 -21.58 -5.37 -4.37
C LEU A 159 -20.66 -4.34 -4.98
N VAL A 160 -19.61 -3.96 -4.25
CA VAL A 160 -18.71 -2.87 -4.66
C VAL A 160 -17.26 -3.26 -4.45
N VAL A 161 -16.37 -2.72 -5.27
CA VAL A 161 -14.93 -2.85 -5.05
C VAL A 161 -14.38 -1.52 -4.54
N GLY A 162 -13.79 -1.55 -3.35
CA GLY A 162 -13.14 -0.40 -2.74
C GLY A 162 -11.64 -0.39 -3.03
N ILE A 163 -11.14 0.67 -3.64
CA ILE A 163 -9.70 0.90 -3.87
C ILE A 163 -9.22 1.98 -2.91
N ILE A 164 -8.30 1.63 -2.00
CA ILE A 164 -7.94 2.47 -0.84
C ILE A 164 -7.22 3.77 -1.21
N TYR A 165 -6.34 3.74 -2.20
CA TYR A 165 -5.61 4.90 -2.70
C TYR A 165 -5.53 4.92 -4.22
N GLY A 166 -5.21 6.09 -4.77
CA GLY A 166 -5.06 6.33 -6.20
C GLY A 166 -6.18 7.17 -6.78
N GLU A 167 -6.13 7.33 -8.10
CA GLU A 167 -7.04 8.17 -8.88
C GLU A 167 -7.67 7.41 -10.05
N GLU A 168 -8.79 7.94 -10.54
CA GLU A 168 -9.60 7.38 -11.62
C GLU A 168 -8.83 7.23 -12.95
N ASN A 169 -7.88 8.13 -13.22
CA ASN A 169 -7.03 8.09 -14.42
C ASN A 169 -5.93 7.01 -14.35
N GLU A 170 -5.65 6.45 -13.17
CA GLU A 170 -4.61 5.42 -12.96
C GLU A 170 -5.12 3.98 -13.17
N LYS A 171 -6.40 3.81 -13.54
CA LYS A 171 -7.02 2.50 -13.71
C LYS A 171 -6.37 1.69 -14.82
N ASN A 172 -5.92 0.50 -14.46
CA ASN A 172 -5.41 -0.47 -15.42
C ASN A 172 -6.55 -1.19 -16.18
N ALA A 173 -6.20 -1.95 -17.22
CA ALA A 173 -7.18 -2.67 -18.04
C ALA A 173 -7.98 -3.75 -17.27
N ASN A 174 -7.46 -4.29 -16.16
CA ASN A 174 -8.15 -5.29 -15.37
C ASN A 174 -9.22 -4.65 -14.48
N LEU A 175 -8.91 -3.52 -13.84
CA LEU A 175 -9.86 -2.77 -13.04
C LEU A 175 -11.02 -2.25 -13.89
N LYS A 176 -10.73 -1.77 -15.12
CA LYS A 176 -11.79 -1.39 -16.08
C LYS A 176 -12.73 -2.54 -16.44
N LYS A 177 -12.27 -3.80 -16.43
CA LYS A 177 -13.15 -4.97 -16.64
C LYS A 177 -14.03 -5.27 -15.42
N VAL A 178 -13.56 -4.96 -14.22
CA VAL A 178 -14.37 -5.08 -13.00
C VAL A 178 -15.47 -4.02 -13.01
N GLU A 179 -15.14 -2.79 -13.39
CA GLU A 179 -16.09 -1.66 -13.49
C GLU A 179 -17.22 -1.85 -14.49
N GLN A 180 -17.03 -2.70 -15.49
CA GLN A 180 -18.10 -3.05 -16.42
C GLN A 180 -19.23 -3.83 -15.76
N GLU A 181 -18.97 -4.44 -14.59
CA GLU A 181 -19.93 -5.31 -13.90
C GLU A 181 -20.23 -4.86 -12.47
N TYR A 182 -19.33 -4.13 -11.81
CA TYR A 182 -19.50 -3.73 -10.40
C TYR A 182 -19.11 -2.28 -10.22
N GLU A 183 -19.75 -1.60 -9.26
CA GLU A 183 -19.30 -0.27 -8.87
C GLU A 183 -17.92 -0.34 -8.23
N VAL A 184 -17.06 0.60 -8.59
CA VAL A 184 -15.71 0.74 -8.05
C VAL A 184 -15.58 2.13 -7.46
N TYR A 185 -15.15 2.19 -6.20
CA TYR A 185 -14.89 3.44 -5.50
C TYR A 185 -13.38 3.56 -5.29
N ILE A 186 -12.77 4.66 -5.75
CA ILE A 186 -11.31 4.82 -5.74
C ILE A 186 -10.88 6.00 -4.89
N GLY A 187 -9.93 5.74 -3.99
CA GLY A 187 -9.25 6.75 -3.19
C GLY A 187 -10.25 7.66 -2.49
N GLN A 188 -10.28 8.93 -2.90
CA GLN A 188 -11.19 9.92 -2.32
C GLN A 188 -12.67 9.51 -2.38
N ASP A 189 -13.14 8.87 -3.46
CA ASP A 189 -14.55 8.46 -3.59
C ASP A 189 -14.90 7.37 -2.56
N PHE A 190 -14.04 6.35 -2.44
CA PHE A 190 -14.22 5.29 -1.43
C PHE A 190 -14.31 5.87 -0.02
N TRP A 191 -13.37 6.74 0.36
CA TRP A 191 -13.36 7.33 1.69
C TRP A 191 -14.52 8.30 1.92
N TYR A 192 -14.98 9.00 0.88
CA TYR A 192 -16.16 9.86 0.97
C TYR A 192 -17.42 9.03 1.20
N ARG A 193 -17.63 7.94 0.47
CA ARG A 193 -18.77 7.03 0.67
C ARG A 193 -18.75 6.35 2.02
N LEU A 194 -17.57 5.94 2.49
CA LEU A 194 -17.43 5.33 3.80
C LEU A 194 -17.71 6.32 4.94
N THR A 195 -17.16 7.53 4.86
CA THR A 195 -17.13 8.46 6.02
C THR A 195 -18.13 9.60 5.92
N GLY A 196 -18.65 9.91 4.73
CA GLY A 196 -19.44 11.10 4.43
C GLY A 196 -18.63 12.41 4.45
N ASP A 197 -17.30 12.35 4.63
CA ASP A 197 -16.44 13.54 4.65
C ASP A 197 -15.59 13.60 3.37
N PRO A 198 -15.87 14.55 2.44
CA PRO A 198 -15.15 14.65 1.17
C PRO A 198 -13.68 15.07 1.36
N LYS A 199 -13.29 15.54 2.55
CA LYS A 199 -11.90 15.90 2.89
C LYS A 199 -11.17 14.78 3.63
N PHE A 200 -11.82 13.64 3.90
CA PHE A 200 -11.22 12.59 4.74
C PHE A 200 -9.95 12.01 4.13
N TYR A 201 -9.96 11.71 2.83
CA TYR A 201 -8.76 11.21 2.14
C TYR A 201 -7.58 12.17 2.22
N LYS A 202 -7.83 13.48 2.09
CA LYS A 202 -6.80 14.52 2.31
C LYS A 202 -6.29 14.53 3.75
N LYS A 203 -7.17 14.35 4.74
CA LYS A 203 -6.77 14.24 6.15
C LYS A 203 -5.83 13.05 6.37
N MET A 204 -6.12 11.89 5.76
CA MET A 204 -5.22 10.73 5.83
C MET A 204 -3.84 11.04 5.27
N ILE A 205 -3.76 11.69 4.11
CA ILE A 205 -2.48 12.10 3.50
C ILE A 205 -1.70 13.03 4.44
N LEU A 206 -2.39 14.00 5.05
CA LEU A 206 -1.79 14.92 6.02
C LEU A 206 -1.32 14.19 7.28
N THR A 207 -2.08 13.23 7.80
CA THR A 207 -1.70 12.39 8.93
C THR A 207 -0.41 11.62 8.64
N ILE A 208 -0.29 10.99 7.46
CA ILE A 208 0.95 10.30 7.06
C ILE A 208 2.11 11.28 6.94
N SER A 209 1.87 12.46 6.36
CA SER A 209 2.88 13.51 6.20
C SER A 209 3.42 13.99 7.56
N GLU A 210 2.51 14.27 8.51
CA GLU A 210 2.86 14.73 9.85
C GLU A 210 3.59 13.64 10.64
N ALA A 211 3.08 12.41 10.60
CA ALA A 211 3.72 11.25 11.21
C ALA A 211 5.16 11.06 10.69
N SER A 212 5.39 11.36 9.41
CA SER A 212 6.68 11.19 8.74
C SER A 212 7.74 12.20 9.16
N LYS A 213 7.37 13.40 9.60
CA LYS A 213 8.34 14.44 10.02
C LYS A 213 9.28 13.96 11.12
N ASN A 214 8.80 13.10 12.01
CA ASN A 214 9.55 12.61 13.17
C ASN A 214 10.33 11.30 12.89
N ILE A 215 10.26 10.75 11.68
CA ILE A 215 10.86 9.43 11.36
C ILE A 215 12.37 9.51 11.05
N ASN A 216 12.95 10.70 10.88
CA ASN A 216 14.36 10.98 10.48
C ASN A 216 15.29 9.75 10.33
N MET A 217 15.31 9.17 9.12
CA MET A 217 16.12 7.99 8.79
C MET A 217 17.49 8.32 8.17
N LYS A 218 17.83 9.62 8.02
CA LYS A 218 19.04 10.08 7.33
C LYS A 218 20.30 9.40 7.88
N ARG A 219 20.47 9.41 9.21
CA ARG A 219 21.63 8.79 9.87
C ARG A 219 21.70 7.28 9.65
N THR A 220 20.55 6.59 9.57
CA THR A 220 20.51 5.15 9.29
C THR A 220 21.00 4.89 7.86
N VAL A 221 20.48 5.64 6.88
CA VAL A 221 20.88 5.52 5.47
C VAL A 221 22.37 5.80 5.29
N GLU A 222 22.89 6.88 5.89
CA GLU A 222 24.31 7.22 5.83
C GLU A 222 25.20 6.13 6.42
N LYS A 223 24.82 5.56 7.58
CA LYS A 223 25.53 4.43 8.19
C LYS A 223 25.52 3.20 7.28
N THR A 224 24.37 2.88 6.67
CA THR A 224 24.25 1.76 5.73
C THR A 224 25.14 1.97 4.50
N ILE A 225 25.17 3.17 3.94
CA ILE A 225 26.04 3.53 2.80
C ILE A 225 27.51 3.34 3.17
N LYS A 226 27.94 3.86 4.33
CA LYS A 226 29.32 3.71 4.80
C LYS A 226 29.69 2.23 4.99
N SER A 227 28.80 1.44 5.61
CA SER A 227 29.01 0.00 5.79
C SER A 227 29.18 -0.74 4.46
N LEU A 228 28.33 -0.44 3.47
CA LEU A 228 28.41 -1.08 2.17
C LEU A 228 29.64 -0.62 1.37
N ALA A 229 29.99 0.66 1.46
CA ALA A 229 31.17 1.23 0.79
C ALA A 229 32.48 0.58 1.27
N LEU A 230 32.61 0.31 2.57
CA LEU A 230 33.77 -0.42 3.11
C LEU A 230 33.90 -1.81 2.49
N GLU A 231 32.80 -2.58 2.42
CA GLU A 231 32.82 -3.92 1.81
C GLU A 231 33.13 -3.86 0.30
N ILE A 232 32.65 -2.83 -0.41
CA ILE A 232 32.93 -2.61 -1.83
C ILE A 232 34.42 -2.34 -2.06
N ASP A 233 35.04 -1.53 -1.21
CA ASP A 233 36.46 -1.20 -1.27
C ASP A 233 37.34 -2.44 -0.97
N GLU A 234 37.02 -3.17 0.09
CA GLU A 234 37.69 -4.44 0.47
C GLU A 234 37.67 -5.47 -0.68
N LYS A 235 36.54 -5.55 -1.40
CA LYS A 235 36.37 -6.47 -2.54
C LYS A 235 36.87 -5.92 -3.87
N LYS A 236 37.36 -4.67 -3.90
CA LYS A 236 37.84 -4.00 -5.11
C LYS A 236 36.86 -4.07 -6.29
N LEU A 237 35.57 -3.93 -6.01
CA LEU A 237 34.53 -4.07 -7.05
C LEU A 237 34.70 -2.95 -8.10
N PHE A 238 34.96 -3.33 -9.36
CA PHE A 238 35.28 -2.44 -10.47
C PHE A 238 36.56 -1.61 -10.32
N ALA A 239 37.46 -1.97 -9.40
CA ALA A 239 38.81 -1.41 -9.42
C ALA A 239 39.52 -1.90 -10.69
N VAL A 240 40.12 -0.95 -11.43
CA VAL A 240 41.05 -1.22 -12.53
C VAL A 240 42.46 -1.09 -12.00
#